data_AF-A0A3M8G6Z3-F1
#
_entry.id   AF-A0A3M8G6Z3-F1
#
_cell.length_a   1.000
_cell.length_b   1.000
_cell.length_c   1.000
_cell.angle_alpha   90.00
_cell.angle_beta   90.00
_cell.angle_gamma   90.00
#
_symmetry.space_group_name_H-M   'P 1'
#
loop_
_entity.id
_entity.type
_entity.pdbx_description
1 polymer ?
#
loop_
_entity_poly.entity_id
_entity_poly.type
_entity_poly.pdbx_seq_one_letter_code
_entity_poly.pdbx_strand_id
1 'polypeptide(L)'
;MLGWSIMFIYQFDADYAKDLYANYKRHFSRNFGVLRLFKERHNVSTTDIGDIDSGPILAGFSIPANEFALGNAVLAEDYKTARKLQRLIRLGTSSIKEENEFRYEPRLIDFTISPMAEALVLYSSTITQWTKYN
;
A
#
# COMPACT_ATOMS: atom_id res chain seq x y z
N MET A 1 -5.19 -8.53 -0.83
CA MET A 1 -4.49 -9.77 -0.34
C MET A 1 -3.13 -10.05 -1.01
N LEU A 2 -3.01 -10.02 -2.36
CA LEU A 2 -1.77 -10.41 -3.06
C LEU A 2 -0.52 -9.61 -2.64
N GLY A 3 -0.66 -8.29 -2.44
CA GLY A 3 0.46 -7.44 -1.99
C GLY A 3 1.02 -7.88 -0.63
N TRP A 4 0.16 -8.27 0.32
CA TRP A 4 0.60 -8.78 1.61
C TRP A 4 1.39 -10.09 1.47
N SER A 5 0.91 -11.02 0.63
CA SER A 5 1.59 -12.29 0.40
C SER A 5 3.00 -12.09 -0.16
N ILE A 6 3.21 -11.12 -1.05
CA ILE A 6 4.55 -10.80 -1.59
C ILE A 6 5.46 -10.27 -0.47
N MET A 7 4.96 -9.38 0.38
CA MET A 7 5.72 -8.87 1.53
C MET A 7 6.09 -9.98 2.51
N PHE A 8 5.19 -10.94 2.73
CA PHE A 8 5.43 -12.10 3.58
C PHE A 8 6.50 -13.02 2.98
N ILE A 9 6.41 -13.34 1.67
CA ILE A 9 7.38 -14.19 0.96
C ILE A 9 8.79 -13.58 0.99
N TYR A 10 8.91 -12.25 0.94
CA TYR A 10 10.21 -11.56 0.99
C TYR A 10 11.05 -11.94 2.22
N GLN A 11 10.41 -12.30 3.33
CA GLN A 11 11.11 -12.72 4.56
C GLN A 11 11.85 -14.06 4.40
N PHE A 12 11.44 -14.89 3.44
CA PHE A 12 11.97 -16.23 3.22
C PHE A 12 12.76 -16.32 1.91
N ASP A 13 12.32 -15.61 0.87
CA ASP A 13 12.94 -15.58 -0.46
C ASP A 13 12.76 -14.19 -1.07
N ALA A 14 13.78 -13.34 -0.88
CA ALA A 14 13.75 -11.95 -1.30
C ALA A 14 13.76 -11.80 -2.82
N ASP A 15 14.49 -12.64 -3.55
CA ASP A 15 14.62 -12.54 -5.00
C ASP A 15 13.31 -12.97 -5.68
N TYR A 16 12.73 -14.08 -5.23
CA TYR A 16 11.41 -14.50 -5.73
C TYR A 16 10.32 -13.46 -5.42
N ALA A 17 10.33 -12.86 -4.22
CA ALA A 17 9.39 -11.81 -3.88
C ALA A 17 9.56 -10.56 -4.76
N LYS A 18 10.80 -10.18 -5.13
CA LYS A 18 11.06 -9.07 -6.06
C LYS A 18 10.49 -9.36 -7.45
N ASP A 19 10.60 -10.59 -7.94
CA ASP A 19 9.99 -11.01 -9.21
C ASP A 19 8.46 -10.99 -9.16
N LEU A 20 7.87 -11.48 -8.07
CA LEU A 20 6.43 -11.38 -7.84
C LEU A 20 5.97 -9.92 -7.79
N TYR A 21 6.72 -9.04 -7.11
CA TYR A 21 6.44 -7.61 -7.09
C TYR A 21 6.50 -6.98 -8.49
N ALA A 22 7.49 -7.33 -9.30
CA ALA A 22 7.60 -6.81 -10.67
C ALA A 22 6.38 -7.17 -11.52
N ASN A 23 5.89 -8.42 -11.41
CA ASN A 23 4.67 -8.87 -12.06
C ASN A 23 3.42 -8.19 -11.48
N TYR A 24 3.30 -8.10 -10.16
CA TYR A 24 2.21 -7.41 -9.49
C TYR A 24 2.11 -5.95 -9.96
N LYS A 25 3.23 -5.23 -9.99
CA LYS A 25 3.29 -3.86 -10.53
C LYS A 25 2.87 -3.79 -11.99
N ARG A 26 3.29 -4.74 -12.83
CA ARG A 26 2.94 -4.74 -14.26
C ARG A 26 1.44 -4.92 -14.49
N HIS A 27 0.81 -5.81 -13.74
CA HIS A 27 -0.57 -6.25 -14.01
C HIS A 27 -1.62 -5.48 -13.19
N PHE A 28 -1.28 -5.03 -11.98
CA PHE A 28 -2.25 -4.43 -11.05
C PHE A 28 -2.07 -2.93 -10.87
N SER A 29 -1.00 -2.32 -11.39
CA SER A 29 -0.79 -0.88 -11.23
C SER A 29 -1.06 -0.07 -12.49
N ARG A 30 -1.51 1.17 -12.29
CA ARG A 30 -1.63 2.17 -13.35
C ARG A 30 -0.85 3.42 -12.95
N ASN A 31 -0.05 3.92 -13.89
CA ASN A 31 0.80 5.09 -13.70
C ASN A 31 0.10 6.34 -14.24
N PHE A 32 -0.14 7.33 -13.39
CA PHE A 32 -0.77 8.61 -13.73
C PHE A 32 0.24 9.76 -13.61
N GLY A 33 1.44 9.56 -14.16
CA GLY A 33 2.53 10.53 -14.07
C GLY A 33 3.13 10.61 -12.67
N VAL A 34 2.72 11.59 -11.87
CA VAL A 34 3.25 11.84 -10.51
C VAL A 34 2.68 10.90 -9.45
N LEU A 35 1.58 10.21 -9.77
CA LEU A 35 0.95 9.18 -8.94
C LEU A 35 1.01 7.82 -9.64
N ARG A 36 0.97 6.75 -8.84
CA ARG A 36 0.73 5.39 -9.30
C ARG A 36 -0.25 4.77 -8.33
N LEU A 37 -1.27 4.09 -8.85
CA LEU A 37 -2.28 3.43 -8.05
C LEU A 37 -2.27 1.93 -8.37
N PHE A 38 -2.56 1.10 -7.37
CA PHE A 38 -2.66 -0.36 -7.45
C PHE A 38 -4.08 -0.84 -7.20
N LYS A 39 -4.54 -1.74 -8.07
CA LYS A 39 -5.85 -2.35 -7.99
C LYS A 39 -5.87 -3.50 -7.00
N GLU A 40 -7.03 -3.73 -6.38
CA GLU A 40 -7.23 -4.92 -5.53
C GLU A 40 -7.28 -6.20 -6.38
N ARG A 41 -7.93 -6.13 -7.56
CA ARG A 41 -8.16 -7.27 -8.46
C ARG A 41 -7.71 -6.96 -9.89
N HIS A 42 -7.18 -7.97 -10.59
CA HIS A 42 -6.75 -7.84 -11.98
C HIS A 42 -7.96 -7.65 -12.91
N ASN A 43 -7.90 -6.66 -13.80
CA ASN A 43 -8.96 -6.34 -14.79
C ASN A 43 -10.37 -6.07 -14.26
N VAL A 44 -10.58 -6.04 -12.95
CA VAL A 44 -11.84 -5.65 -12.34
C VAL A 44 -11.74 -4.19 -11.92
N SER A 45 -12.78 -3.41 -12.22
CA SER A 45 -12.91 -2.02 -11.77
C SER A 45 -14.20 -1.79 -10.99
N THR A 46 -15.03 -2.83 -10.86
CA THR A 46 -16.31 -2.84 -10.16
C THR A 46 -16.10 -3.21 -8.70
N THR A 47 -16.90 -2.60 -7.84
CA THR A 47 -16.93 -2.80 -6.40
C THR A 47 -18.11 -3.70 -6.07
N ASP A 48 -17.90 -4.83 -5.39
CA ASP A 48 -19.00 -5.69 -4.91
C ASP A 48 -19.21 -5.49 -3.41
N ILE A 49 -20.40 -5.83 -2.92
CA ILE A 49 -20.79 -5.73 -1.49
C ILE A 49 -19.85 -6.55 -0.57
N GLY A 50 -19.09 -7.51 -1.12
CA GLY A 50 -18.09 -8.29 -0.39
C GLY A 50 -16.74 -7.59 -0.16
N ASP A 51 -16.53 -6.37 -0.63
CA ASP A 51 -15.26 -5.63 -0.49
C ASP A 51 -15.19 -4.77 0.80
N ILE A 52 -15.99 -5.08 1.82
CA ILE A 52 -16.11 -4.33 3.10
C ILE A 52 -14.74 -4.10 3.78
N ASP A 53 -13.83 -5.09 3.71
CA ASP A 53 -12.50 -5.00 4.34
C ASP A 53 -11.49 -4.15 3.53
N SER A 54 -11.84 -3.77 2.31
CA SER A 54 -10.96 -3.02 1.39
C SER A 54 -11.06 -1.50 1.57
N GLY A 55 -12.02 -1.03 2.36
CA GLY A 55 -12.41 0.39 2.39
C GLY A 55 -12.99 0.84 1.03
N PRO A 56 -13.12 2.16 0.80
CA PRO A 56 -13.64 2.67 -0.47
C PRO A 56 -12.74 2.26 -1.64
N ILE A 57 -13.31 1.45 -2.55
CA ILE A 57 -12.67 1.12 -3.82
C ILE A 57 -13.13 2.14 -4.87
N LEU A 58 -12.21 3.00 -5.30
CA LEU A 58 -12.46 3.95 -6.38
C LEU A 58 -11.87 3.40 -7.67
N ALA A 59 -12.72 3.06 -8.65
CA ALA A 59 -12.31 2.52 -9.95
C ALA A 59 -11.38 1.29 -9.87
N GLY A 60 -11.58 0.44 -8.86
CA GLY A 60 -10.78 -0.77 -8.59
C GLY A 60 -9.53 -0.54 -7.72
N PHE A 61 -9.21 0.69 -7.34
CA PHE A 61 -8.10 1.04 -6.46
C PHE A 61 -8.57 1.09 -5.00
N SER A 62 -7.93 0.30 -4.13
CA SER A 62 -8.24 0.24 -2.70
C SER A 62 -7.09 0.83 -1.87
N ILE A 63 -7.40 1.32 -0.67
CA ILE A 63 -6.37 1.80 0.28
C ILE A 63 -5.38 0.66 0.63
N PRO A 64 -5.85 -0.55 1.02
CA PRO A 64 -4.95 -1.66 1.36
C PRO A 64 -4.05 -2.10 0.20
N ALA A 65 -4.54 -2.14 -1.04
CA ALA A 65 -3.70 -2.50 -2.19
C ALA A 65 -2.55 -1.51 -2.39
N ASN A 66 -2.80 -0.21 -2.20
CA ASN A 66 -1.77 0.83 -2.34
C ASN A 66 -0.77 0.84 -1.19
N GLU A 67 -1.21 0.49 0.03
CA GLU A 67 -0.35 0.36 1.20
C GLU A 67 0.58 -0.85 1.09
N PHE A 68 0.05 -2.02 0.77
CA PHE A 68 0.89 -3.19 0.53
C PHE A 68 1.81 -2.98 -0.68
N ALA A 69 1.36 -2.27 -1.72
CA ALA A 69 2.23 -1.91 -2.83
C ALA A 69 3.37 -0.96 -2.40
N LEU A 70 3.16 -0.10 -1.40
CA LEU A 70 4.22 0.75 -0.85
C LEU A 70 5.26 -0.11 -0.13
N GLY A 71 4.84 -0.99 0.77
CA GLY A 71 5.75 -1.91 1.46
C GLY A 71 6.58 -2.76 0.50
N ASN A 72 5.94 -3.37 -0.50
CA ASN A 72 6.66 -4.12 -1.54
C ASN A 72 7.63 -3.25 -2.36
N ALA A 73 7.26 -2.00 -2.67
CA ALA A 73 8.14 -1.09 -3.39
C ALA A 73 9.39 -0.73 -2.58
N VAL A 74 9.26 -0.58 -1.26
CA VAL A 74 10.40 -0.33 -0.36
C VAL A 74 11.29 -1.57 -0.27
N LEU A 75 10.71 -2.76 -0.05
CA LEU A 75 11.45 -4.02 0.02
C LEU A 75 12.19 -4.37 -1.28
N ALA A 76 11.61 -4.03 -2.42
CA ALA A 76 12.20 -4.22 -3.74
C ALA A 76 13.09 -3.05 -4.20
N GLU A 77 13.34 -2.06 -3.33
CA GLU A 77 14.16 -0.87 -3.62
C GLU A 77 13.65 -0.02 -4.81
N ASP A 78 12.36 -0.16 -5.19
CA ASP A 78 11.69 0.69 -6.18
C ASP A 78 11.24 2.01 -5.54
N TYR A 79 12.22 2.82 -5.14
CA TYR A 79 12.00 4.10 -4.48
C TYR A 79 11.28 5.12 -5.38
N LYS A 80 11.28 4.91 -6.70
CA LYS A 80 10.50 5.74 -7.62
C LYS A 80 9.01 5.47 -7.45
N THR A 81 8.61 4.21 -7.40
CA THR A 81 7.22 3.82 -7.13
C THR A 81 6.82 4.15 -5.69
N ALA A 82 7.68 3.89 -4.70
CA ALA A 82 7.41 4.20 -3.29
C ALA A 82 7.09 5.69 -3.10
N ARG A 83 7.88 6.60 -3.69
CA ARG A 83 7.62 8.05 -3.63
C ARG A 83 6.27 8.46 -4.24
N LYS A 84 5.83 7.79 -5.31
CA LYS A 84 4.52 8.06 -5.92
C LYS A 84 3.37 7.62 -5.02
N LEU A 85 3.51 6.48 -4.36
CA LEU A 85 2.53 5.96 -3.41
C LEU A 85 2.48 6.81 -2.13
N GLN A 86 3.63 7.27 -1.62
CA GLN A 86 3.67 8.22 -0.51
C GLN A 86 2.95 9.54 -0.84
N ARG A 87 3.07 10.04 -2.07
CA ARG A 87 2.31 11.22 -2.52
C ARG A 87 0.82 10.93 -2.55
N LEU A 88 0.40 9.76 -3.04
CA LEU A 88 -1.00 9.35 -3.05
C LEU A 88 -1.58 9.35 -1.63
N ILE A 89 -0.88 8.72 -0.68
CA ILE A 89 -1.29 8.68 0.73
C ILE A 89 -1.39 10.11 1.29
N ARG A 90 -0.35 10.94 1.12
CA ARG A 90 -0.36 12.34 1.60
C ARG A 90 -1.47 13.21 1.01
N LEU A 91 -1.88 12.95 -0.23
CA LEU A 91 -3.02 13.64 -0.86
C LEU A 91 -4.34 13.14 -0.27
N GLY A 92 -4.43 11.84 0.01
CA GLY A 92 -5.61 11.22 0.59
C GLY A 92 -5.79 11.54 2.07
N THR A 93 -4.72 11.82 2.82
CA THR A 93 -4.75 11.92 4.29
C THR A 93 -4.23 13.25 4.84
N SER A 94 -4.89 13.82 5.83
CA SER A 94 -4.37 14.85 6.75
C SER A 94 -3.78 14.20 7.99
N SER A 95 -2.66 14.73 8.49
CA SER A 95 -2.09 14.33 9.77
C SER A 95 -2.60 15.26 10.86
N ILE A 96 -3.17 14.68 11.91
CA ILE A 96 -3.53 15.36 13.14
C ILE A 96 -2.53 14.95 14.21
N LYS A 97 -1.98 15.94 14.92
CA LYS A 97 -1.07 15.71 16.03
C LYS A 97 -1.75 16.22 17.30
N GLU A 98 -2.13 15.30 18.18
CA GLU A 98 -2.72 15.61 19.49
C GLU A 98 -1.76 15.11 20.56
N GLU A 99 -1.24 16.02 21.40
CA GLU A 99 -0.34 15.77 22.55
C GLU A 99 0.78 14.71 22.33
N ASN A 100 0.46 13.41 22.36
CA ASN A 100 1.37 12.27 22.18
C ASN A 100 0.99 11.30 21.03
N GLU A 101 -0.04 11.59 20.23
CA GLU A 101 -0.57 10.73 19.18
C GLU A 101 -0.51 11.41 17.80
N PHE A 102 -0.16 10.61 16.79
CA PHE A 102 -0.31 10.97 15.39
C PHE A 102 -1.48 10.18 14.81
N ARG A 103 -2.54 10.89 14.41
CA ARG A 103 -3.70 10.31 13.72
C ARG A 103 -3.73 10.77 12.26
N TYR A 104 -4.15 9.90 11.36
CA TYR A 104 -4.43 10.23 9.97
C TYR A 104 -5.94 10.20 9.72
N GLU A 105 -6.43 11.22 9.03
CA GLU A 105 -7.82 11.31 8.60
C GLU A 105 -7.88 11.55 7.09
N PRO A 106 -8.90 11.08 6.36
CA PRO A 106 -8.99 11.36 4.94
C PRO A 106 -9.37 12.82 4.71
N ARG A 107 -8.78 13.45 3.68
CA ARG A 107 -9.01 14.89 3.41
C ARG A 107 -10.30 15.20 2.65
N LEU A 108 -10.79 14.26 1.86
CA LEU A 108 -11.77 14.51 0.80
C LEU A 108 -13.12 13.82 1.03
N ILE A 109 -13.18 12.85 1.95
CA ILE A 109 -14.37 12.06 2.24
C ILE A 109 -14.38 11.83 3.74
N ASP A 110 -15.53 12.05 4.38
CA ASP A 110 -15.72 11.76 5.79
C ASP A 110 -15.78 10.24 5.98
N PHE A 111 -14.61 9.65 6.23
CA PHE A 111 -14.42 8.20 6.33
C PHE A 111 -13.40 7.88 7.42
N THR A 112 -13.65 6.85 8.21
CA THR A 112 -12.68 6.43 9.23
C THR A 112 -11.58 5.61 8.56
N ILE A 113 -10.34 6.10 8.58
CA ILE A 113 -9.19 5.26 8.21
C ILE A 113 -9.11 4.13 9.24
N SER A 114 -9.05 2.87 8.77
CA SER A 114 -8.96 1.75 9.70
C SER A 114 -7.61 1.79 10.44
N PRO A 115 -7.55 1.41 11.72
CA PRO A 115 -6.27 1.34 12.44
C PRO A 115 -5.23 0.45 11.76
N MET A 116 -5.69 -0.57 11.01
CA MET A 116 -4.84 -1.42 10.19
C MET A 116 -4.16 -0.64 9.07
N ALA A 117 -4.86 0.26 8.39
CA ALA A 117 -4.30 1.08 7.32
C ALA A 117 -3.18 1.99 7.83
N GLU A 118 -3.41 2.67 8.96
CA GLU A 118 -2.37 3.48 9.62
C GLU A 118 -1.14 2.66 10.03
N ALA A 119 -1.37 1.50 10.64
CA ALA A 119 -0.30 0.58 11.02
C ALA A 119 0.51 0.09 9.80
N LEU A 120 -0.16 -0.18 8.67
CA LEU A 120 0.49 -0.63 7.43
C LEU A 120 1.31 0.47 6.76
N VAL A 121 0.83 1.73 6.77
CA VAL A 121 1.59 2.88 6.27
C VAL A 121 2.83 3.09 7.13
N LEU A 122 2.68 3.07 8.45
CA LEU A 122 3.81 3.21 9.38
C LEU A 122 4.82 2.08 9.17
N TYR A 123 4.36 0.83 9.19
CA TYR A 123 5.17 -0.36 8.95
C TYR A 123 5.93 -0.25 7.62
N SER A 124 5.24 0.06 6.53
CA SER A 124 5.87 0.18 5.20
C SER A 124 6.89 1.32 5.11
N SER A 125 6.75 2.37 5.94
CA SER A 125 7.66 3.51 5.97
C SER A 125 8.90 3.25 6.83
N THR A 126 8.81 2.35 7.81
CA THR A 126 9.89 1.99 8.73
C THR A 126 10.45 0.59 8.48
N ILE A 127 9.94 -0.11 7.48
CA ILE A 127 10.34 -1.49 7.18
C ILE A 127 11.83 -1.54 6.87
N THR A 128 12.53 -2.42 7.58
CA THR A 128 13.93 -2.75 7.37
C THR A 128 14.05 -4.25 7.13
N GLN A 129 15.14 -4.67 6.49
CA GLN A 129 15.40 -6.11 6.32
C GLN A 129 15.55 -6.76 7.69
N TRP A 130 14.91 -7.93 7.87
CA TRP A 130 15.12 -8.74 9.06
C TRP A 130 16.55 -9.25 9.03
N THR A 131 17.39 -8.69 9.90
CA THR A 131 18.73 -9.22 10.12
C THR A 131 18.57 -10.49 10.95
N LYS A 132 19.07 -11.63 10.44
CA LYS A 132 19.27 -12.78 11.30
C LYS A 132 20.26 -12.34 12.38
N TYR A 133 19.83 -12.34 13.63
CA TYR A 133 20.77 -12.35 14.74
C TYR A 133 21.56 -13.65 14.62
N ASN A 134 22.85 -13.53 14.30
CA ASN A 134 23.80 -14.64 14.32
C ASN A 134 24.03 -15.11 15.76
#